data_AF-A0A7U0KSX0-F1
#
_entry.id   AF-A0A7U0KSX0-F1
#
_cell.length_a   1.000
_cell.length_b   1.000
_cell.length_c   1.000
_cell.angle_alpha   90.00
_cell.angle_beta   90.00
_cell.angle_gamma   90.00
#
_symmetry.space_group_name_H-M   'P 1'
#
loop_
_entity.id
_entity.type
_entity.pdbx_description
1 polymer ?
#
loop_
_entity_poly.entity_id
_entity_poly.type
_entity_poly.pdbx_seq_one_letter_code
_entity_poly.pdbx_strand_id
1 'polypeptide(L)'
;MNKNKLRLYVFRSHKHIYAQIIDDKNSNTLFSCSTLDPEIREKYQNKTRTKSAAYYVGLKLARLCLKKNIKTVYFDKGKYPYHGRIKALAEGARNLGFGLQY
;
A
#
# COMPACT_ATOMS: atom_id res chain seq x y z
N MET A 1 -9.23 -18.08 6.75
CA MET A 1 -9.17 -16.79 6.02
C MET A 1 -10.31 -15.91 6.50
N ASN A 2 -10.00 -14.73 7.04
CA ASN A 2 -10.99 -13.81 7.63
C ASN A 2 -11.90 -13.24 6.53
N LYS A 3 -13.06 -13.86 6.30
CA LYS A 3 -13.99 -13.66 5.17
C LYS A 3 -14.61 -12.24 5.03
N ASN A 4 -14.25 -11.27 5.86
CA ASN A 4 -14.93 -9.97 5.91
C ASN A 4 -13.99 -8.76 6.11
N LYS A 5 -12.69 -8.90 5.82
CA LYS A 5 -11.73 -7.80 5.93
C LYS A 5 -11.07 -7.53 4.58
N LEU A 6 -11.09 -6.28 4.17
CA LEU A 6 -10.33 -5.80 3.03
C LEU A 6 -8.84 -6.08 3.23
N ARG A 7 -8.15 -6.51 2.18
CA ARG A 7 -6.74 -6.92 2.20
C ARG A 7 -5.88 -5.89 1.49
N LEU A 8 -4.87 -5.36 2.18
CA LEU A 8 -3.79 -4.58 1.59
C LEU A 8 -2.70 -5.53 1.10
N TYR A 9 -2.70 -5.85 -0.19
CA TYR A 9 -1.66 -6.63 -0.81
C TYR A 9 -0.51 -5.75 -1.31
N VAL A 10 0.73 -6.13 -0.96
CA VAL A 10 1.94 -5.42 -1.38
C VAL A 10 2.79 -6.30 -2.29
N PHE A 11 3.10 -5.78 -3.48
CA PHE A 11 4.01 -6.39 -4.42
C PHE A 11 5.22 -5.49 -4.68
N ARG A 12 6.43 -6.04 -4.58
CA ARG A 12 7.69 -5.33 -4.81
C ARG A 12 8.44 -5.95 -5.98
N SER A 13 8.60 -5.21 -7.07
CA SER A 13 9.49 -5.60 -8.17
C SER A 13 10.91 -5.10 -7.94
N HIS A 14 11.82 -5.38 -8.89
CA HIS A 14 13.18 -4.87 -8.83
C HIS A 14 13.23 -3.34 -8.76
N LYS A 15 12.39 -2.65 -9.55
CA LYS A 15 12.39 -1.17 -9.65
C LYS A 15 11.25 -0.52 -8.86
N HIS A 16 10.08 -1.14 -8.81
CA HIS A 16 8.84 -0.50 -8.35
C HIS A 16 8.21 -1.24 -7.17
N ILE A 17 7.26 -0.57 -6.51
CA ILE A 17 6.40 -1.16 -5.49
C ILE A 17 4.96 -0.80 -5.80
N TYR A 18 4.07 -1.74 -5.52
CA TYR A 18 2.66 -1.72 -5.83
C TYR A 18 1.90 -2.10 -4.57
N ALA A 19 0.80 -1.39 -4.33
CA ALA A 19 -0.09 -1.58 -3.20
C ALA A 19 -1.52 -1.63 -3.72
N GLN A 20 -2.29 -2.61 -3.28
CA GLN A 20 -3.68 -2.78 -3.68
C GLN A 20 -4.55 -3.05 -2.47
N ILE A 21 -5.73 -2.43 -2.42
CA ILE A 21 -6.80 -2.80 -1.50
C ILE A 21 -7.76 -3.70 -2.25
N ILE A 22 -7.82 -4.95 -1.80
CA ILE A 22 -8.60 -6.01 -2.43
C ILE A 22 -9.74 -6.38 -1.49
N ASP A 23 -10.94 -6.47 -2.06
CA ASP A 23 -12.09 -7.10 -1.45
C ASP A 23 -12.11 -8.57 -1.87
N ASP A 24 -11.63 -9.46 -1.00
CA ASP A 24 -11.57 -10.89 -1.27
C ASP A 24 -12.97 -11.54 -1.38
N LYS A 25 -14.03 -10.90 -0.87
CA LYS A 25 -15.41 -11.41 -0.99
C LYS A 25 -15.95 -11.19 -2.39
N ASN A 26 -15.73 -9.98 -2.92
CA ASN A 26 -16.21 -9.58 -4.24
C ASN A 26 -15.15 -9.80 -5.34
N SER A 27 -13.98 -10.34 -4.99
CA SER A 27 -12.82 -10.52 -5.89
C SER A 27 -12.47 -9.25 -6.67
N ASN A 28 -12.62 -8.08 -6.03
CA ASN A 28 -12.47 -6.79 -6.68
C ASN A 28 -11.36 -5.96 -6.03
N THR A 29 -10.63 -5.19 -6.84
CA THR A 29 -9.64 -4.23 -6.34
C THR A 29 -10.30 -2.86 -6.19
N LEU A 30 -10.41 -2.38 -4.95
CA LEU A 30 -11.04 -1.09 -4.65
C LEU A 30 -10.10 0.08 -4.96
N PHE A 31 -8.83 -0.05 -4.60
CA PHE A 31 -7.81 0.98 -4.82
C PHE A 31 -6.49 0.33 -5.21
N SER A 32 -5.75 0.98 -6.08
CA SER A 32 -4.37 0.64 -6.38
C SER A 32 -3.51 1.89 -6.37
N CYS A 33 -2.29 1.77 -5.87
CA CYS A 33 -1.28 2.82 -5.89
C CYS A 33 0.07 2.17 -6.16
N SER A 34 0.92 2.83 -6.93
CA SER A 34 2.26 2.33 -7.20
C SER A 34 3.24 3.45 -7.44
N THR A 35 4.53 3.14 -7.41
CA THR A 35 5.54 4.13 -7.79
C THR A 35 5.52 4.52 -9.28
N LEU A 36 4.67 3.89 -10.09
CA LEU A 36 4.45 4.30 -11.49
C LEU A 36 3.43 5.46 -11.60
N ASP A 37 2.70 5.77 -10.53
CA ASP A 37 1.85 6.96 -10.47
C ASP A 37 2.67 8.21 -10.86
N PRO A 38 2.23 9.02 -11.85
CA PRO A 38 2.97 10.20 -12.32
C PRO A 38 3.37 11.14 -11.18
N GLU A 39 2.44 11.41 -10.26
CA GLU A 39 2.65 12.21 -9.05
C GLU A 39 3.83 11.72 -8.20
N ILE A 40 3.95 10.40 -8.02
CA ILE A 40 5.03 9.81 -7.21
C ILE A 40 6.33 9.80 -8.01
N ARG A 41 6.23 9.50 -9.31
CA ARG A 41 7.38 9.42 -10.21
C ARG A 41 8.07 10.77 -10.36
N GLU A 42 7.30 11.84 -10.55
CA GLU A 42 7.77 13.23 -10.64
C GLU A 42 8.37 13.69 -9.31
N LYS A 43 7.65 13.46 -8.20
CA LYS A 43 8.13 13.81 -6.85
C LYS A 43 9.50 13.23 -6.51
N TYR A 44 9.78 12.02 -6.99
CA TYR A 44 11.05 11.35 -6.76
C TYR A 44 12.00 11.35 -7.97
N GLN A 45 11.74 12.17 -9.01
CA GLN A 45 12.58 12.28 -10.21
C GLN A 45 12.96 10.90 -10.80
N ASN A 46 11.97 10.01 -10.94
CA ASN A 46 12.13 8.61 -11.36
C ASN A 46 12.93 7.69 -10.39
N LYS A 47 13.47 8.19 -9.27
CA LYS A 47 14.18 7.41 -8.23
C LYS A 47 13.21 6.68 -7.30
N THR A 48 12.48 5.72 -7.87
CA THR A 48 11.34 5.02 -7.24
C THR A 48 11.72 3.77 -6.44
N ARG A 49 12.97 3.31 -6.55
CA ARG A 49 13.50 2.13 -5.84
C ARG A 49 13.96 2.46 -4.40
N THR A 50 13.23 3.30 -3.69
CA THR A 50 13.63 3.85 -2.38
C THR A 50 12.59 3.55 -1.31
N LYS A 51 12.99 3.64 -0.02
CA LYS A 51 12.07 3.53 1.12
C LYS A 51 11.10 4.72 1.15
N SER A 52 11.58 5.91 0.80
CA SER A 52 10.77 7.14 0.74
C SER A 52 9.66 7.04 -0.30
N ALA A 53 9.94 6.54 -1.50
CA ALA A 53 8.90 6.32 -2.51
C ALA A 53 7.86 5.29 -2.05
N ALA A 54 8.28 4.22 -1.38
CA ALA A 54 7.38 3.21 -0.82
C ALA A 54 6.49 3.77 0.31
N TYR A 55 7.07 4.60 1.17
CA TYR A 55 6.33 5.32 2.21
C TYR A 55 5.24 6.21 1.60
N TYR A 56 5.57 6.96 0.54
CA TYR A 56 4.60 7.83 -0.11
C TYR A 56 3.47 7.04 -0.80
N VAL A 57 3.75 5.86 -1.37
CA VAL A 57 2.71 4.96 -1.88
C VAL A 57 1.73 4.56 -0.77
N GLY A 58 2.24 4.14 0.40
CA GLY A 58 1.39 3.78 1.54
C GLY A 58 0.54 4.95 2.03
N LEU A 59 1.13 6.14 2.08
CA LEU A 59 0.46 7.37 2.48
C LEU A 59 -0.65 7.75 1.49
N LYS A 60 -0.38 7.72 0.18
CA LYS A 60 -1.37 8.01 -0.86
C LYS A 60 -2.54 7.02 -0.80
N LEU A 61 -2.25 5.73 -0.68
CA LEU A 61 -3.26 4.68 -0.59
C LEU A 61 -4.16 4.87 0.64
N ALA A 62 -3.58 5.11 1.82
CA ALA A 62 -4.34 5.35 3.04
C ALA A 62 -5.28 6.57 2.92
N ARG A 63 -4.84 7.65 2.26
CA ARG A 63 -5.73 8.80 1.98
C ARG A 63 -6.95 8.40 1.15
N LEU A 64 -6.76 7.58 0.11
CA LEU A 64 -7.86 7.12 -0.75
C LEU A 64 -8.85 6.26 0.04
N CYS A 65 -8.35 5.37 0.88
CA CYS A 65 -9.19 4.51 1.73
C CYS A 65 -10.00 5.32 2.74
N LEU A 66 -9.34 6.27 3.43
CA LEU A 66 -10.00 7.11 4.43
C LEU A 66 -11.09 7.99 3.81
N LYS A 67 -10.86 8.53 2.60
CA LYS A 67 -11.90 9.25 1.82
C LYS A 67 -13.14 8.40 1.54
N LYS A 68 -12.99 7.08 1.53
CA LYS A 68 -14.06 6.11 1.28
C LYS A 68 -14.51 5.39 2.57
N ASN A 69 -14.21 5.98 3.74
CA ASN A 69 -14.55 5.48 5.07
C ASN A 69 -13.97 4.09 5.40
N ILE A 70 -12.96 3.63 4.68
CA ILE A 70 -12.23 2.40 5.00
C ILE A 70 -11.15 2.75 6.01
N LYS A 71 -11.31 2.28 7.24
CA LYS A 71 -10.41 2.60 8.36
C LYS A 71 -9.38 1.53 8.65
N THR A 72 -9.72 0.26 8.41
CA THR A 72 -8.87 -0.88 8.77
C THR A 72 -8.83 -1.90 7.65
N VAL A 73 -7.65 -2.49 7.45
CA VAL A 73 -7.41 -3.55 6.47
C VAL A 73 -6.41 -4.56 7.02
N TYR A 74 -6.43 -5.76 6.47
CA TYR A 74 -5.44 -6.79 6.74
C TYR A 74 -4.20 -6.54 5.88
N PHE A 75 -3.01 -6.51 6.49
CA PHE A 75 -1.77 -6.24 5.79
C PHE A 75 -1.16 -7.54 5.26
N ASP A 76 -1.24 -7.71 3.94
CA ASP A 76 -0.63 -8.81 3.22
C ASP A 76 0.68 -8.36 2.55
N LYS A 77 1.79 -8.72 3.18
CA LYS A 77 3.16 -8.49 2.68
C LYS A 77 3.59 -9.45 1.57
N GLY A 78 2.73 -10.38 1.17
CA GLY A 78 3.05 -11.48 0.27
C GLY A 78 4.25 -12.29 0.77
N LYS A 79 5.14 -12.65 -0.16
CA LYS A 79 6.37 -13.41 0.12
C LYS A 79 7.52 -12.59 0.70
N TYR A 80 7.34 -11.29 0.93
CA TYR A 80 8.43 -10.41 1.35
C TYR A 80 8.54 -10.35 2.88
N PRO A 81 9.76 -10.31 3.44
CA PRO A 81 9.93 -10.04 4.87
C PRO A 81 9.44 -8.63 5.20
N TYR A 82 8.93 -8.45 6.42
CA TYR A 82 8.50 -7.14 6.92
C TYR A 82 9.73 -6.28 7.24
N HIS A 83 10.35 -5.75 6.18
CA HIS A 83 11.56 -4.94 6.28
C HIS A 83 11.64 -3.95 5.11
N GLY A 84 12.57 -2.99 5.23
CA GLY A 84 12.93 -2.06 4.16
C GLY A 84 11.72 -1.35 3.56
N ARG A 85 11.52 -1.50 2.24
CA ARG A 85 10.44 -0.85 1.48
C ARG A 85 9.04 -1.32 1.89
N ILE A 86 8.89 -2.58 2.29
CA ILE A 86 7.60 -3.13 2.74
C ILE A 86 7.20 -2.49 4.07
N LYS A 87 8.15 -2.43 5.01
CA LYS A 87 7.97 -1.74 6.30
C LYS A 87 7.66 -0.26 6.10
N ALA A 88 8.41 0.42 5.23
CA ALA A 88 8.20 1.84 4.95
C ALA A 88 6.80 2.15 4.37
N LEU A 89 6.27 1.28 3.50
CA LEU A 89 4.91 1.40 2.98
C LEU A 89 3.86 1.26 4.10
N ALA A 90 4.01 0.26 4.96
CA ALA A 90 3.12 0.07 6.10
C ALA A 90 3.15 1.26 7.07
N GLU A 91 4.34 1.82 7.33
CA GLU A 91 4.51 3.03 8.14
C GLU A 91 3.83 4.24 7.50
N GLY A 92 3.97 4.43 6.19
CA GLY A 92 3.31 5.52 5.46
C GLY A 92 1.78 5.44 5.53
N ALA A 93 1.22 4.23 5.47
CA ALA A 93 -0.21 4.04 5.67
C ALA A 93 -0.64 4.37 7.11
N ARG A 94 0.10 3.85 8.11
CA ARG A 94 -0.20 4.07 9.54
C ARG A 94 -0.12 5.54 9.97
N ASN A 95 0.74 6.35 9.36
CA ASN A 95 0.89 7.76 9.72
C ASN A 95 -0.45 8.51 9.65
N LEU A 96 -1.34 8.12 8.73
CA LEU A 96 -2.65 8.73 8.57
C LEU A 96 -3.76 8.12 9.46
N GLY A 97 -3.38 7.34 10.48
CA GLY A 97 -4.34 6.63 11.34
C GLY A 97 -5.00 5.44 10.67
N PHE A 98 -4.47 4.97 9.53
CA PHE A 98 -5.00 3.80 8.84
C PHE A 98 -4.58 2.51 9.57
N GLY A 99 -5.56 1.73 10.01
CA GLY A 99 -5.33 0.53 10.79
C GLY A 99 -4.86 -0.65 9.94
N LEU A 100 -3.64 -1.11 10.19
CA LEU A 100 -3.08 -2.32 9.58
C LEU A 100 -3.06 -3.46 10.59
N GLN A 101 -3.86 -4.50 10.31
CA GLN A 101 -3.90 -5.74 11.09
C GLN A 101 -3.00 -6.80 10.45
N TYR A 102 -2.43 -7.72 11.25
CA TYR A 102 -1.58 -8.83 10.78
C TYR A 102 -2.24 -10.19 11.03
#